data_AF-A0A7C3A3R7-F1
#
_entry.id   AF-A0A7C3A3R7-F1
#
_cell.length_a   1.000
_cell.length_b   1.000
_cell.length_c   1.000
_cell.angle_alpha   90.00
_cell.angle_beta   90.00
_cell.angle_gamma   90.00
#
_symmetry.space_group_name_H-M   'P 1'
#
loop_
_entity.id
_entity.type
_entity.pdbx_description
1 polymer ?
#
loop_
_entity_poly.entity_id
_entity_poly.type
_entity_poly.pdbx_seq_one_letter_code
_entity_poly.pdbx_strand_id
1 'polypeptide(L)'
;MMLTPCWPSAGPMGGAGFAFPAWICSVSTARTFFAMGTTLLCPSGTRERVPPRGAHGRAAAPGPTQPVSRSELLAANDPRSRYHAPDASHREQRMIGTPEHDAFLSSHRYAVVTTLRADGSPASSVVFYARRGDELFFSTTKDRLKARTLRRDPRIVLTALDEGPPFGYVSVEGLARLQAEDIVDLHVELNRALRRDPAWQPPLDFGERLAREGRVIVWVSPRRVAGSVNRG
;
A
#
# COMPACT_ATOMS: atom_id res chain seq x y z
N MET A 1 26.55 20.95 48.74
CA MET A 1 27.40 21.28 47.57
C MET A 1 26.59 20.99 46.32
N MET A 2 26.02 22.03 45.71
CA MET A 2 25.19 21.97 44.51
C MET A 2 26.04 22.48 43.34
N LEU A 3 26.25 21.64 42.32
CA LEU A 3 26.95 21.99 41.08
C LEU A 3 25.91 22.41 40.04
N THR A 4 25.84 23.70 39.75
CA THR A 4 25.11 24.27 38.61
C THR A 4 26.00 24.20 37.36
N PRO A 5 25.57 23.57 36.24
CA PRO A 5 26.32 23.61 34.99
C PRO A 5 26.01 24.90 34.21
N CYS A 6 27.04 25.68 33.88
CA CYS A 6 26.97 26.84 33.01
C CYS A 6 26.96 26.40 31.53
N TRP A 7 25.88 26.71 30.81
CA TRP A 7 25.83 26.62 29.34
C TRP A 7 26.37 27.91 28.70
N PRO A 8 27.05 27.86 27.54
CA PRO A 8 27.51 29.07 26.85
C PRO A 8 26.36 29.76 26.10
N SER A 9 26.29 31.08 26.30
CA SER A 9 25.38 32.04 25.68
C SER A 9 25.61 32.15 24.17
N ALA A 10 24.55 32.00 23.37
CA ALA A 10 24.55 32.31 21.94
C ALA A 10 24.52 33.83 21.72
N GLY A 11 25.59 34.40 21.18
CA GLY A 11 25.62 35.78 20.66
C GLY A 11 25.06 35.86 19.23
N PRO A 12 24.52 37.01 18.80
CA PRO A 12 23.91 37.18 17.49
C PRO A 12 24.99 37.44 16.43
N MET A 13 25.05 36.63 15.37
CA MET A 13 25.79 36.98 14.15
C MET A 13 24.81 37.35 13.05
N GLY A 14 24.29 38.58 13.12
CA GLY A 14 23.65 39.25 11.99
C GLY A 14 24.72 39.88 11.10
N GLY A 15 24.94 39.32 9.92
CA GLY A 15 25.76 39.92 8.87
C GLY A 15 24.88 40.69 7.88
N ALA A 16 25.19 41.96 7.67
CA ALA A 16 24.52 42.83 6.71
C ALA A 16 24.86 42.39 5.27
N GLY A 17 24.00 41.56 4.68
CA GLY A 17 24.01 41.22 3.26
C GLY A 17 22.91 41.99 2.54
N PHE A 18 23.31 42.88 1.63
CA PHE A 18 22.43 43.60 0.72
C PHE A 18 21.73 42.60 -0.21
N ALA A 19 20.40 42.47 -0.13
CA ALA A 19 19.59 41.71 -1.09
C ALA A 19 18.81 42.67 -1.99
N PHE A 20 19.12 42.64 -3.29
CA PHE A 20 18.33 43.29 -4.34
C PHE A 20 16.89 42.76 -4.36
N PRO A 21 15.87 43.59 -4.61
CA PRO A 21 14.48 43.14 -4.62
C PRO A 21 14.21 42.27 -5.86
N ALA A 22 13.83 41.02 -5.65
CA ALA A 22 13.19 40.23 -6.70
C ALA A 22 11.78 40.76 -6.91
N TRP A 23 11.62 41.35 -8.09
CA TRP A 23 10.45 41.89 -8.75
C TRP A 23 9.15 41.10 -8.52
N ILE A 24 8.08 41.88 -8.34
CA ILE A 24 6.69 41.44 -8.29
C ILE A 24 6.30 40.96 -9.70
N CYS A 25 5.93 39.70 -9.86
CA CYS A 25 5.12 39.25 -11.01
C CYS A 25 3.83 38.62 -10.47
N SER A 26 2.84 39.49 -10.31
CA SER A 26 1.44 39.14 -10.10
C SER A 26 0.74 39.20 -11.45
N VAL A 27 0.41 38.04 -12.06
CA VAL A 27 -0.77 37.87 -12.94
C VAL A 27 -1.07 36.38 -13.05
N SER A 28 -2.23 35.93 -12.55
CA SER A 28 -3.12 34.98 -13.23
C SER A 28 -4.42 34.82 -12.43
N THR A 29 -5.28 35.78 -12.71
CA THR A 29 -6.71 35.90 -12.45
C THR A 29 -7.51 34.60 -12.47
N ALA A 30 -8.33 34.44 -11.44
CA ALA A 30 -9.41 33.46 -11.38
C ALA A 30 -10.41 33.67 -12.55
N ARG A 31 -10.69 32.60 -13.30
CA ARG A 31 -11.89 32.51 -14.13
C ARG A 31 -12.72 31.31 -13.71
N THR A 32 -13.64 31.57 -12.78
CA THR A 32 -14.86 30.80 -12.60
C THR A 32 -15.65 30.88 -13.90
N PHE A 33 -15.80 29.77 -14.62
CA PHE A 33 -16.79 29.70 -15.70
C PHE A 33 -17.86 28.67 -15.34
N PHE A 34 -19.01 29.24 -15.02
CA PHE A 34 -20.33 28.64 -14.95
C PHE A 34 -20.76 28.27 -16.38
N ALA A 35 -21.30 27.08 -16.59
CA ALA A 35 -22.13 26.77 -17.75
C ALA A 35 -23.29 25.88 -17.31
N MET A 36 -24.43 26.52 -17.04
CA MET A 36 -25.77 25.95 -17.12
C MET A 36 -26.25 26.02 -18.58
N GLY A 37 -27.12 25.08 -18.98
CA GLY A 37 -27.81 25.07 -20.29
C GLY A 37 -28.13 23.64 -20.76
N THR A 38 -28.99 22.87 -20.08
CA THR A 38 -30.45 22.75 -20.25
C THR A 38 -30.91 21.94 -21.49
N THR A 39 -31.56 20.81 -21.20
CA THR A 39 -32.59 20.06 -21.96
C THR A 39 -32.33 19.52 -23.37
N LEU A 40 -32.61 18.23 -23.58
CA LEU A 40 -33.82 17.76 -24.29
C LEU A 40 -33.97 16.22 -24.17
N LEU A 41 -35.14 15.83 -23.67
CA LEU A 41 -36.00 14.68 -23.99
C LEU A 41 -35.45 13.26 -24.32
N CYS A 42 -35.94 12.31 -23.50
CA CYS A 42 -36.31 10.89 -23.76
C CYS A 42 -37.30 10.72 -24.95
N PRO A 43 -37.87 9.52 -25.26
CA PRO A 43 -37.40 8.11 -25.18
C PRO A 43 -37.71 7.31 -26.47
N SER A 44 -37.15 6.09 -26.61
CA SER A 44 -37.74 4.89 -27.27
C SER A 44 -36.61 3.89 -27.52
N GLY A 45 -36.69 2.60 -27.21
CA GLY A 45 -37.84 1.73 -27.11
C GLY A 45 -37.84 0.77 -28.30
N THR A 46 -36.87 -0.16 -28.35
CA THR A 46 -36.93 -1.30 -29.26
C THR A 46 -36.50 -2.58 -28.55
N ARG A 47 -37.52 -3.39 -28.25
CA ARG A 47 -37.43 -4.82 -27.96
C ARG A 47 -36.85 -5.54 -29.18
N GLU A 48 -35.84 -6.38 -28.95
CA GLU A 48 -35.56 -7.53 -29.80
C GLU A 48 -35.26 -8.74 -28.90
N ARG A 49 -36.26 -9.59 -28.71
CA ARG A 49 -36.46 -10.89 -29.38
C ARG A 49 -35.48 -11.97 -28.90
N VAL A 50 -35.96 -12.70 -27.90
CA VAL A 50 -35.50 -14.03 -27.49
C VAL A 50 -35.85 -15.06 -28.59
N PRO A 51 -34.90 -15.86 -29.09
CA PRO A 51 -35.20 -17.02 -29.93
C PRO A 51 -35.50 -18.28 -29.09
N PRO A 52 -36.19 -19.28 -29.68
CA PRO A 52 -37.03 -20.22 -28.95
C PRO A 52 -36.32 -21.43 -28.33
N ARG A 53 -36.98 -21.97 -27.29
CA ARG A 53 -36.75 -23.29 -26.69
C ARG A 53 -37.01 -24.42 -27.68
N GLY A 54 -36.02 -25.32 -27.78
CA GLY A 54 -36.09 -26.70 -28.26
C GLY A 54 -34.69 -27.29 -28.08
N ALA A 55 -34.44 -28.52 -27.67
CA ALA A 55 -35.27 -29.69 -27.46
C ALA A 55 -34.64 -30.55 -26.35
N HIS A 56 -35.44 -31.44 -25.78
CA HIS A 56 -35.08 -32.38 -24.73
C HIS A 56 -33.92 -33.31 -25.14
N GLY A 57 -32.77 -33.15 -24.48
CA GLY A 57 -31.72 -34.16 -24.40
C GLY A 57 -31.80 -34.85 -23.03
N ARG A 58 -32.00 -36.17 -23.03
CA ARG A 58 -32.07 -37.03 -21.85
C ARG A 58 -30.87 -36.82 -20.91
N ALA A 59 -31.16 -36.54 -19.65
CA ALA A 59 -30.22 -36.54 -18.55
C ALA A 59 -29.66 -37.94 -18.30
N ALA A 60 -28.33 -38.05 -18.20
CA ALA A 60 -27.67 -39.16 -17.53
C ALA A 60 -27.71 -38.88 -16.02
N ALA A 61 -28.21 -39.85 -15.24
CA ALA A 61 -28.38 -39.72 -13.80
C ALA A 61 -27.03 -39.56 -13.09
N PRO A 62 -26.85 -38.59 -12.16
CA PRO A 62 -25.75 -38.62 -11.23
C PRO A 62 -25.97 -39.75 -10.22
N GLY A 63 -24.93 -40.55 -9.96
CA GLY A 63 -24.94 -41.60 -8.95
C GLY A 63 -25.22 -41.06 -7.54
N PRO A 64 -25.50 -41.95 -6.56
CA PRO A 64 -25.95 -41.54 -5.24
C PRO A 64 -24.86 -40.71 -4.52
N THR A 65 -25.09 -39.40 -4.40
CA THR A 65 -24.35 -38.54 -3.48
C THR A 65 -24.79 -38.88 -2.06
N GLN A 66 -23.83 -39.27 -1.23
CA GLN A 66 -24.10 -39.48 0.19
C GLN A 66 -24.60 -38.17 0.83
N PRO A 67 -25.56 -38.24 1.78
CA PRO A 67 -26.02 -37.05 2.47
C PRO A 67 -24.92 -36.55 3.41
N VAL A 68 -24.30 -35.43 3.05
CA VAL A 68 -23.38 -34.67 3.92
C VAL A 68 -24.14 -34.23 5.16
N SER A 69 -23.58 -34.50 6.34
CA SER A 69 -24.19 -34.20 7.62
C SER A 69 -24.37 -32.69 7.82
N ARG A 70 -25.37 -32.29 8.62
CA ARG A 70 -25.63 -30.87 8.95
C ARG A 70 -24.42 -30.20 9.63
N SER A 71 -23.62 -30.97 10.36
CA SER A 71 -22.34 -30.53 10.94
C SER A 71 -21.28 -30.24 9.90
N GLU A 72 -21.19 -31.02 8.82
CA GLU A 72 -20.24 -30.80 7.72
C GLU A 72 -20.62 -29.57 6.87
N LEU A 73 -21.93 -29.35 6.66
CA LEU A 73 -22.44 -28.14 6.00
C LEU A 73 -22.18 -26.85 6.79
N LEU A 74 -22.18 -26.94 8.13
CA LEU A 74 -21.85 -25.81 9.01
C LEU A 74 -20.34 -25.55 9.06
N ALA A 75 -19.51 -26.60 9.04
CA ALA A 75 -18.05 -26.47 8.96
C ALA A 75 -17.58 -25.90 7.61
N ALA A 76 -18.22 -26.29 6.50
CA ALA A 76 -17.89 -25.79 5.17
C ALA A 76 -18.21 -24.29 4.96
N ASN A 77 -19.08 -23.71 5.80
CA ASN A 77 -19.50 -22.31 5.75
C ASN A 77 -18.89 -21.43 6.84
N ASP A 78 -17.95 -21.95 7.65
CA ASP A 78 -17.24 -21.12 8.63
C ASP A 78 -16.23 -20.20 7.90
N PRO A 79 -16.42 -18.86 7.93
CA PRO A 79 -15.45 -17.92 7.37
C PRO A 79 -14.07 -18.00 8.03
N ARG A 80 -13.94 -18.64 9.21
CA ARG A 80 -12.66 -18.89 9.89
C ARG A 80 -11.90 -20.10 9.35
N SER A 81 -12.59 -21.05 8.70
CA SER A 81 -11.97 -22.32 8.27
C SER A 81 -11.27 -22.23 6.91
N ARG A 82 -11.47 -21.16 6.13
CA ARG A 82 -10.82 -20.98 4.82
C ARG A 82 -9.39 -20.48 4.89
N TYR A 83 -8.87 -20.22 6.09
CA TYR A 83 -7.47 -19.86 6.27
C TYR A 83 -6.61 -21.12 6.17
N HIS A 84 -6.31 -21.54 4.94
CA HIS A 84 -5.12 -22.33 4.71
C HIS A 84 -3.92 -21.38 4.76
N ALA A 85 -3.07 -21.52 5.78
CA ALA A 85 -1.74 -20.95 5.73
C ALA A 85 -1.07 -21.47 4.44
N PRO A 86 -0.52 -20.59 3.58
CA PRO A 86 0.07 -21.04 2.33
C PRO A 86 1.24 -21.99 2.62
N ASP A 87 1.30 -23.08 1.85
CA ASP A 87 2.35 -24.09 1.88
C ASP A 87 3.73 -23.44 1.77
N ALA A 88 4.55 -23.63 2.82
CA ALA A 88 5.87 -23.03 2.98
C ALA A 88 6.99 -23.84 2.32
N SER A 89 6.67 -24.81 1.48
CA SER A 89 7.68 -25.67 0.84
C SER A 89 8.10 -25.12 -0.54
N HIS A 90 9.36 -24.69 -0.64
CA HIS A 90 10.10 -24.35 -1.86
C HIS A 90 9.79 -23.02 -2.59
N ARG A 91 9.78 -21.89 -1.86
CA ARG A 91 10.33 -20.64 -2.45
C ARG A 91 11.77 -20.50 -1.98
N GLU A 92 12.73 -20.63 -2.88
CA GLU A 92 14.07 -20.05 -2.69
C GLU A 92 13.87 -18.63 -2.16
N GLN A 93 14.21 -18.39 -0.89
CA GLN A 93 14.07 -17.09 -0.27
C GLN A 93 15.10 -16.17 -0.91
N ARG A 94 14.74 -15.55 -2.02
CA ARG A 94 15.56 -14.54 -2.66
C ARG A 94 15.72 -13.37 -1.69
N MET A 95 16.97 -13.09 -1.34
CA MET A 95 17.33 -12.00 -0.44
C MET A 95 17.24 -10.66 -1.17
N ILE A 96 16.86 -9.61 -0.44
CA ILE A 96 16.83 -8.23 -0.93
C ILE A 96 18.18 -7.58 -0.63
N GLY A 97 19.05 -7.47 -1.64
CA GLY A 97 20.37 -6.86 -1.49
C GLY A 97 21.38 -7.80 -0.84
N THR A 98 22.08 -7.34 0.21
CA THR A 98 23.01 -8.16 1.00
C THR A 98 22.25 -8.81 2.17
N PRO A 99 22.80 -9.84 2.83
CA PRO A 99 22.17 -10.43 4.02
C PRO A 99 21.88 -9.40 5.13
N GLU A 100 22.72 -8.37 5.27
CA GLU A 100 22.52 -7.29 6.25
C GLU A 100 21.34 -6.39 5.86
N HIS A 101 21.22 -6.04 4.58
CA HIS A 101 20.06 -5.29 4.08
C HIS A 101 18.77 -6.09 4.30
N ASP A 102 18.82 -7.38 3.99
CA ASP A 102 17.71 -8.32 4.10
C ASP A 102 17.21 -8.45 5.56
N ALA A 103 18.15 -8.65 6.48
CA ALA A 103 17.87 -8.71 7.91
C ALA A 103 17.31 -7.38 8.44
N PHE A 104 17.88 -6.25 7.99
CA PHE A 104 17.41 -4.92 8.39
C PHE A 104 15.97 -4.65 7.92
N LEU A 105 15.65 -4.98 6.66
CA LEU A 105 14.31 -4.84 6.12
C LEU A 105 13.29 -5.77 6.80
N SER A 106 13.75 -6.85 7.43
CA SER A 106 12.88 -7.80 8.13
C SER A 106 12.63 -7.40 9.59
N SER A 107 13.56 -6.66 10.21
CA SER A 107 13.45 -6.23 11.61
C SER A 107 12.74 -4.88 11.79
N HIS A 108 12.70 -4.06 10.74
CA HIS A 108 12.09 -2.73 10.73
C HIS A 108 10.73 -2.72 10.06
N ARG A 109 9.86 -1.79 10.46
CA ARG A 109 8.47 -1.71 9.95
C ARG A 109 8.08 -0.35 9.40
N TYR A 110 8.85 0.70 9.66
CA TYR A 110 8.60 2.04 9.11
C TYR A 110 9.54 2.35 7.96
N ALA A 111 9.01 3.08 6.99
CA ALA A 111 9.76 3.55 5.85
C ALA A 111 9.27 4.92 5.37
N VAL A 112 10.13 5.63 4.67
CA VAL A 112 9.75 6.76 3.81
C VAL A 112 9.66 6.23 2.39
N VAL A 113 8.51 6.45 1.73
CA VAL A 113 8.36 6.16 0.31
C VAL A 113 8.40 7.44 -0.49
N THR A 114 9.17 7.44 -1.58
CA THR A 114 9.29 8.54 -2.53
C THR A 114 8.76 8.10 -3.89
N THR A 115 7.85 8.89 -4.45
CA THR A 115 7.20 8.68 -5.76
C THR A 115 7.35 9.92 -6.63
N LEU A 116 7.05 9.84 -7.92
CA LEU A 116 7.23 10.96 -8.86
C LEU A 116 5.90 11.60 -9.26
N ARG A 117 5.81 12.93 -9.19
CA ARG A 117 4.66 13.70 -9.66
C ARG A 117 4.58 13.76 -11.19
N ALA A 118 3.51 14.38 -11.69
CA ALA A 118 3.28 14.65 -13.11
C ALA A 118 4.51 15.29 -13.80
N ASP A 119 5.10 16.28 -13.14
CA ASP A 119 6.27 17.03 -13.60
C ASP A 119 7.62 16.32 -13.31
N GLY A 120 7.60 15.12 -12.73
CA GLY A 120 8.80 14.38 -12.33
C GLY A 120 9.36 14.78 -10.96
N SER A 121 8.78 15.77 -10.27
CA SER A 121 9.25 16.14 -8.92
C SER A 121 8.96 15.04 -7.89
N PRO A 122 9.86 14.82 -6.90
CA PRO A 122 9.67 13.79 -5.89
C PRO A 122 8.61 14.18 -4.84
N ALA A 123 7.82 13.21 -4.42
CA ALA A 123 6.86 13.32 -3.33
C ALA A 123 7.11 12.19 -2.33
N SER A 124 7.49 12.56 -1.10
CA SER A 124 7.81 11.61 -0.03
C SER A 124 6.71 11.55 1.03
N SER A 125 6.51 10.37 1.63
CA SER A 125 5.58 10.18 2.74
C SER A 125 5.99 8.99 3.60
N VAL A 126 5.66 9.03 4.89
CA VAL A 126 5.90 7.90 5.81
C VAL A 126 4.85 6.81 5.60
N VAL A 127 5.29 5.56 5.70
CA VAL A 127 4.47 4.35 5.67
C VAL A 127 4.97 3.34 6.68
N PHE A 128 4.12 2.38 7.02
CA PHE A 128 4.55 1.10 7.54
C PHE A 128 4.48 0.07 6.43
N TYR A 129 5.42 -0.88 6.43
CA TYR A 129 5.51 -1.92 5.42
C TYR A 129 5.63 -3.30 6.07
N ALA A 130 5.40 -4.32 5.25
CA ALA A 130 5.73 -5.70 5.55
C ALA A 130 6.49 -6.28 4.37
N ARG A 131 7.08 -7.44 4.60
CA ARG A 131 7.87 -8.16 3.61
C ARG A 131 7.26 -9.53 3.34
N ARG A 132 7.27 -9.93 2.08
CA ARG A 132 6.93 -11.30 1.66
C ARG A 132 7.91 -11.76 0.60
N GLY A 133 8.78 -12.70 0.95
CA GLY A 133 9.83 -13.19 0.05
C GLY A 133 10.82 -12.08 -0.32
N ASP A 134 10.98 -11.83 -1.62
CA ASP A 134 11.85 -10.81 -2.20
C ASP A 134 11.14 -9.49 -2.49
N GLU A 135 9.88 -9.32 -2.06
CA GLU A 135 9.13 -8.08 -2.23
C GLU A 135 8.77 -7.43 -0.89
N LEU A 136 8.68 -6.10 -0.92
CA LEU A 136 8.13 -5.30 0.17
C LEU A 136 6.74 -4.82 -0.21
N PHE A 137 5.86 -4.61 0.75
CA PHE A 137 4.54 -4.06 0.46
C PHE A 137 4.00 -3.19 1.59
N PHE A 138 3.15 -2.23 1.23
CA PHE A 138 2.44 -1.37 2.18
C PHE A 138 1.00 -1.09 1.72
N SER A 139 0.18 -0.57 2.62
CA SER A 139 -1.20 -0.20 2.35
C SER A 139 -1.37 1.32 2.20
N THR A 140 -2.23 1.73 1.26
CA THR A 140 -2.71 3.12 1.13
C THR A 140 -4.14 3.12 0.60
N THR A 141 -4.85 4.25 0.69
CA THR A 141 -6.11 4.41 -0.04
C THR A 141 -5.85 4.83 -1.49
N LYS A 142 -6.73 4.40 -2.39
CA LYS A 142 -6.60 4.54 -3.86
C LYS A 142 -6.53 5.97 -4.37
N ASP A 143 -7.01 6.93 -3.59
CA ASP A 143 -7.14 8.35 -3.90
C ASP A 143 -5.94 9.20 -3.45
N ARG A 144 -5.08 8.67 -2.57
CA ARG A 144 -3.90 9.37 -2.05
C ARG A 144 -2.89 9.65 -3.15
N LEU A 145 -2.13 10.73 -2.96
CA LEU A 145 -1.12 11.19 -3.92
C LEU A 145 -0.21 10.05 -4.37
N LYS A 146 0.36 9.27 -3.44
CA LYS A 146 1.24 8.14 -3.74
C LYS A 146 0.59 7.05 -4.61
N ALA A 147 -0.70 6.77 -4.41
CA ALA A 147 -1.40 5.79 -5.26
C ALA A 147 -1.65 6.36 -6.67
N ARG A 148 -1.98 7.65 -6.78
CA ARG A 148 -2.19 8.30 -8.09
C ARG A 148 -0.90 8.46 -8.87
N THR A 149 0.19 8.86 -8.22
CA THR A 149 1.51 8.98 -8.85
C THR A 149 2.01 7.63 -9.33
N LEU A 150 1.90 6.59 -8.51
CA LEU A 150 2.36 5.23 -8.87
C LEU A 150 1.58 4.57 -10.00
N ARG A 151 0.30 4.91 -10.20
CA ARG A 151 -0.46 4.46 -11.40
C ARG A 151 0.10 5.03 -12.70
N ARG A 152 0.66 6.25 -12.64
CA ARG A 152 1.25 6.92 -13.80
C ARG A 152 2.70 6.49 -14.01
N ASP A 153 3.47 6.44 -12.93
CA ASP A 153 4.89 6.13 -12.95
C ASP A 153 5.20 5.15 -11.80
N PRO A 154 5.51 3.88 -12.11
CA PRO A 154 5.71 2.87 -11.09
C PRO A 154 7.05 3.02 -10.34
N ARG A 155 7.92 3.96 -10.70
CA ARG A 155 9.20 4.14 -10.01
C ARG A 155 8.98 4.60 -8.57
N ILE A 156 9.57 3.87 -7.63
CA ILE A 156 9.47 4.12 -6.21
C ILE A 156 10.81 3.92 -5.52
N VAL A 157 11.06 4.70 -4.49
CA VAL A 157 12.11 4.43 -3.50
C VAL A 157 11.43 4.20 -2.16
N LEU A 158 11.74 3.08 -1.49
CA LEU A 158 11.34 2.79 -0.12
C LEU A 158 12.58 2.78 0.75
N THR A 159 12.67 3.71 1.70
CA THR A 159 13.77 3.81 2.65
C THR A 159 13.29 3.41 4.04
N ALA A 160 13.67 2.21 4.47
CA ALA A 160 13.49 1.73 5.83
C ALA A 160 14.51 2.41 6.75
N LEU A 161 14.06 2.78 7.95
CA LEU A 161 14.84 3.53 8.93
C LEU A 161 14.87 2.77 10.25
N ASP A 162 15.97 2.91 10.98
CA ASP A 162 16.04 2.48 12.37
C ASP A 162 15.12 3.34 13.24
N GLU A 163 14.50 2.72 14.23
CA GLU A 163 13.63 3.39 15.20
C GLU A 163 14.42 3.94 16.40
N GLY A 164 15.72 3.64 16.50
CA GLY A 164 16.64 4.17 17.49
C GLY A 164 18.10 4.20 17.03
N PRO A 165 19.02 4.67 17.89
CA PRO A 165 20.46 4.52 17.66
C PRO A 165 20.81 3.03 17.47
N PRO A 166 21.68 2.68 16.49
CA PRO A 166 22.64 3.52 15.76
C PRO A 166 22.17 4.15 14.43
N PHE A 167 20.89 4.51 14.28
CA PHE A 167 20.32 5.27 13.14
C PHE A 167 20.75 4.75 11.75
N GLY A 168 20.59 3.45 11.54
CA GLY A 168 20.77 2.82 10.24
C GLY A 168 19.63 3.11 9.27
N TYR A 169 19.90 2.86 7.98
CA TYR A 169 18.84 2.86 6.95
C TYR A 169 19.17 1.90 5.81
N VAL A 170 18.12 1.41 5.16
CA VAL A 170 18.20 0.67 3.90
C VAL A 170 17.21 1.27 2.92
N SER A 171 17.72 1.66 1.75
CA SER A 171 16.97 2.23 0.64
C SER A 171 16.83 1.21 -0.49
N VAL A 172 15.60 0.97 -0.89
CA VAL A 172 15.23 0.07 -1.99
C VAL A 172 14.64 0.91 -3.11
N GLU A 173 15.37 1.03 -4.22
CA GLU A 173 14.84 1.55 -5.47
C GLU A 173 14.19 0.39 -6.23
N GLY A 174 12.98 0.59 -6.73
CA GLY A 174 12.21 -0.48 -7.34
C GLY A 174 11.06 -0.02 -8.23
N LEU A 175 10.24 -0.98 -8.60
CA LEU A 175 8.98 -0.73 -9.29
C LEU A 175 7.81 -1.09 -8.39
N ALA A 176 6.79 -0.25 -8.42
CA ALA A 176 5.57 -0.43 -7.69
C ALA A 176 4.50 -1.12 -8.54
N ARG A 177 3.72 -2.00 -7.92
CA ARG A 177 2.48 -2.55 -8.48
C ARG A 177 1.35 -2.40 -7.48
N LEU A 178 0.23 -1.85 -7.92
CA LEU A 178 -0.97 -1.71 -7.10
C LEU A 178 -1.83 -2.98 -7.22
N GLN A 179 -2.36 -3.44 -6.09
CA GLN A 179 -3.32 -4.54 -6.00
C GLN A 179 -4.53 -4.05 -5.20
N ALA A 180 -5.73 -4.14 -5.78
CA ALA A 180 -6.98 -3.73 -5.12
C ALA A 180 -7.81 -4.94 -4.66
N GLU A 181 -7.59 -6.09 -5.28
CA GLU A 181 -8.29 -7.35 -5.08
C GLU A 181 -7.51 -8.27 -4.13
N ASP A 182 -8.20 -9.16 -3.40
CA ASP A 182 -7.58 -10.16 -2.52
C ASP A 182 -6.55 -9.60 -1.51
N ILE A 183 -6.87 -8.43 -0.95
CA ILE A 183 -5.96 -7.67 -0.07
C ILE A 183 -6.15 -7.93 1.42
N VAL A 184 -7.14 -8.73 1.84
CA VAL A 184 -7.49 -8.91 3.26
C VAL A 184 -6.32 -9.57 4.01
N ASP A 185 -5.82 -10.69 3.51
CA ASP A 185 -4.71 -11.43 4.15
C ASP A 185 -3.42 -10.59 4.18
N LEU A 186 -3.17 -9.81 3.13
CA LEU A 186 -2.05 -8.87 3.08
C LEU A 186 -2.17 -7.80 4.16
N HIS A 187 -3.37 -7.27 4.40
CA HIS A 187 -3.58 -6.32 5.49
C HIS A 187 -3.44 -6.98 6.87
N VAL A 188 -3.80 -8.26 7.02
CA VAL A 188 -3.57 -9.01 8.26
C VAL A 188 -2.08 -9.15 8.52
N GLU A 189 -1.30 -9.61 7.54
CA GLU A 189 0.16 -9.71 7.63
C GLU A 189 0.80 -8.37 7.97
N LEU A 190 0.40 -7.31 7.26
CA LEU A 190 0.89 -5.97 7.49
C LEU A 190 0.56 -5.45 8.91
N ASN A 191 -0.62 -5.75 9.45
CA ASN A 191 -0.98 -5.36 10.82
C ASN A 191 -0.21 -6.16 11.87
N ARG A 192 0.01 -7.46 11.65
CA ARG A 192 0.83 -8.30 12.54
C ARG A 192 2.27 -7.79 12.59
N ALA A 193 2.85 -7.47 11.43
CA ALA A 193 4.18 -6.87 11.32
C ALA A 193 4.26 -5.51 12.01
N LEU A 194 3.28 -4.62 11.78
CA LEU A 194 3.20 -3.31 12.43
C LEU A 194 3.16 -3.43 13.96
N ARG A 195 2.35 -4.36 14.48
CA ARG A 195 2.11 -4.56 15.91
C ARG A 195 3.17 -5.39 16.60
N ARG A 196 4.03 -6.09 15.84
CA ARG A 196 4.91 -7.15 16.34
C ARG A 196 4.14 -8.22 17.12
N ASP A 197 2.95 -8.54 16.64
CA ASP A 197 2.03 -9.48 17.27
C ASP A 197 1.49 -10.47 16.23
N PRO A 198 2.07 -11.68 16.12
CA PRO A 198 1.60 -12.71 15.21
C PRO A 198 0.19 -13.23 15.55
N ALA A 199 -0.24 -13.12 16.81
CA ALA A 199 -1.53 -13.59 17.29
C ALA A 199 -2.65 -12.56 17.05
N TRP A 200 -2.32 -11.35 16.60
CA TRP A 200 -3.31 -10.34 16.26
C TRP A 200 -4.29 -10.88 15.22
N GLN A 201 -5.58 -10.67 15.48
CA GLN A 201 -6.68 -11.06 14.61
C GLN A 201 -7.42 -9.81 14.12
N PRO A 202 -7.84 -9.80 12.84
CA PRO A 202 -8.64 -8.72 12.30
C PRO A 202 -10.04 -8.69 12.94
N PRO A 203 -10.68 -7.50 13.02
CA PRO A 203 -12.11 -7.40 13.32
C PRO A 203 -12.96 -8.17 12.30
N LEU A 204 -14.19 -8.54 12.68
CA LEU A 204 -15.10 -9.31 11.81
C LEU A 204 -15.44 -8.57 10.50
N ASP A 205 -15.55 -7.24 10.54
CA ASP A 205 -15.90 -6.38 9.40
C ASP A 205 -14.67 -5.90 8.59
N PHE A 206 -13.50 -6.51 8.78
CA PHE A 206 -12.24 -5.97 8.28
C PHE A 206 -12.23 -5.81 6.75
N GLY A 207 -12.67 -6.84 6.01
CA GLY A 207 -12.73 -6.79 4.55
C GLY A 207 -13.67 -5.70 4.02
N GLU A 208 -14.86 -5.58 4.62
CA GLU A 208 -15.84 -4.53 4.25
C GLU A 208 -15.29 -3.13 4.52
N ARG A 209 -14.59 -2.94 5.64
CA ARG A 209 -13.92 -1.68 5.96
C ARG A 209 -12.83 -1.35 4.94
N LEU A 210 -11.99 -2.31 4.57
CA LEU A 210 -10.94 -2.11 3.57
C LEU A 210 -11.53 -1.72 2.20
N ALA A 211 -12.62 -2.37 1.79
CA ALA A 211 -13.34 -2.06 0.56
C ALA A 211 -13.96 -0.66 0.60
N ARG A 212 -14.63 -0.31 1.70
CA ARG A 212 -15.24 1.01 1.92
C ARG A 212 -14.22 2.15 1.91
N GLU A 213 -13.05 1.93 2.49
CA GLU A 213 -11.93 2.89 2.47
C GLU A 213 -11.21 2.95 1.10
N GLY A 214 -11.51 2.04 0.18
CA GLY A 214 -10.82 1.94 -1.10
C GLY A 214 -9.33 1.66 -0.94
N ARG A 215 -8.98 0.76 -0.01
CA ARG A 215 -7.59 0.36 0.26
C ARG A 215 -7.00 -0.39 -0.92
N VAL A 216 -5.72 -0.18 -1.14
CA VAL A 216 -4.90 -0.90 -2.11
C VAL A 216 -3.58 -1.28 -1.45
N ILE A 217 -3.04 -2.43 -1.83
CA ILE A 217 -1.66 -2.81 -1.52
C ILE A 217 -0.76 -2.28 -2.62
N VAL A 218 0.36 -1.70 -2.22
CA VAL A 218 1.45 -1.32 -3.11
C VAL A 218 2.58 -2.31 -2.86
N TRP A 219 2.83 -3.18 -3.83
CA TRP A 219 4.02 -4.02 -3.89
C TRP A 219 5.19 -3.23 -4.41
N VAL A 220 6.38 -3.49 -3.90
CA VAL A 220 7.65 -2.90 -4.31
C VAL A 220 8.59 -4.04 -4.65
N SER A 221 8.85 -4.21 -5.95
CA SER A 221 9.82 -5.17 -6.46
C SER A 221 11.20 -4.50 -6.48
N PRO A 222 12.19 -4.96 -5.68
CA PRO A 222 13.51 -4.34 -5.59
C PRO A 222 14.28 -4.41 -6.91
N ARG A 223 15.01 -3.34 -7.25
CA ARG A 223 15.97 -3.30 -8.37
C ARG A 223 17.36 -2.91 -7.93
N ARG A 224 17.46 -1.97 -7.00
CA ARG A 224 18.71 -1.54 -6.40
C ARG A 224 18.52 -1.36 -4.92
N VAL A 225 19.48 -1.84 -4.15
CA VAL A 225 19.47 -1.76 -2.69
C VAL A 225 20.77 -1.12 -2.25
N ALA A 226 20.67 -0.11 -1.40
CA ALA A 226 21.81 0.59 -0.81
C ALA A 226 21.44 1.04 0.59
N GLY A 227 22.42 1.20 1.47
CA GLY A 227 22.16 1.61 2.84
C GLY A 227 23.37 1.47 3.72
N SER A 228 23.21 1.89 4.96
CA SER A 228 24.19 1.71 6.02
C SER A 228 23.44 1.21 7.24
N VAL A 229 23.56 -0.09 7.51
CA VAL A 229 22.85 -0.76 8.61
C VAL A 229 23.51 -0.45 9.96
N ASN A 230 24.82 -0.27 10.00
CA ASN A 230 25.58 0.08 11.20
C ASN A 230 26.59 1.19 10.88
N ARG A 231 26.43 2.37 11.49
CA ARG A 231 27.55 3.30 11.71
C ARG A 231 27.91 3.20 13.18
N GLY A 232 28.63 2.12 13.52
CA GLY A 232 29.32 1.95 14.79
C GLY A 232 30.79 2.24 14.60
#